data_AF-A0A7U6QPL0-F1
#
_entry.id   AF-A0A7U6QPL0-F1
#
_cell.length_a   1.000
_cell.length_b   1.000
_cell.length_c   1.000
_cell.angle_alpha   90.00
_cell.angle_beta   90.00
_cell.angle_gamma   90.00
#
_symmetry.space_group_name_H-M   'P 1'
#
loop_
_entity.id
_entity.type
_entity.pdbx_description
1 polymer ?
#
loop_
_entity_poly.entity_id
_entity_poly.type
_entity_poly.pdbx_seq_one_letter_code
_entity_poly.pdbx_strand_id
1 'polypeptide(L)'
;MITANDLKIVTDVQPTEAQVADLLFSWNVAKYVKSNAIVYAKGQRTIGVGAGQMSRVNSARIAAIKAEHAGLATEGAVMASDAFFPFRDGIDNAAEVGISAIIQPGGSMRDDETIAAANEHGIAMVFTGMRHFRH
;
A
#
# COMPACT_ATOMS: atom_id res chain seq x y z
N MET A 1 -5.32 -0.40 -17.63
CA MET A 1 -5.58 0.16 -16.29
C MET A 1 -6.35 -0.90 -15.54
N ILE A 2 -6.02 -1.16 -14.28
CA ILE A 2 -6.82 -2.07 -13.47
C ILE A 2 -8.05 -1.34 -12.92
N THR A 3 -9.13 -2.07 -12.76
CA THR A 3 -10.42 -1.64 -12.22
C THR A 3 -10.72 -2.41 -10.94
N ALA A 4 -11.81 -2.07 -10.24
CA ALA A 4 -12.23 -2.78 -9.04
C ALA A 4 -12.43 -4.29 -9.28
N ASN A 5 -12.88 -4.69 -10.48
CA ASN A 5 -13.12 -6.09 -10.85
C ASN A 5 -11.83 -6.90 -11.03
N ASP A 6 -10.69 -6.23 -11.23
CA ASP A 6 -9.39 -6.88 -11.38
C ASP A 6 -8.69 -7.12 -10.04
N LEU A 7 -9.24 -6.58 -8.94
CA LEU A 7 -8.67 -6.69 -7.61
C LEU A 7 -9.07 -8.02 -6.96
N LYS A 8 -8.08 -8.79 -6.52
CA LYS A 8 -8.29 -9.96 -5.69
C LYS A 8 -8.17 -9.57 -4.23
N ILE A 9 -9.27 -9.60 -3.48
CA ILE A 9 -9.25 -9.39 -2.03
C ILE A 9 -8.69 -10.65 -1.38
N VAL A 10 -7.64 -10.50 -0.57
CA VAL A 10 -6.89 -11.63 0.01
C VAL A 10 -6.97 -11.72 1.53
N THR A 11 -7.52 -10.69 2.18
CA THR A 11 -7.73 -10.61 3.63
C THR A 11 -9.19 -10.89 4.01
N ASP A 12 -9.41 -11.12 5.30
CA ASP A 12 -10.74 -11.32 5.88
C ASP A 12 -11.56 -10.03 5.82
N VAL A 13 -10.91 -8.90 6.07
CA VAL A 13 -11.52 -7.56 5.98
C VAL A 13 -11.65 -7.16 4.51
N GLN A 14 -12.88 -6.79 4.13
CA GLN A 14 -13.20 -6.27 2.81
C GLN A 14 -12.96 -4.75 2.76
N PRO A 15 -12.33 -4.22 1.70
CA PRO A 15 -12.22 -2.79 1.53
C PRO A 15 -13.59 -2.17 1.23
N THR A 16 -13.86 -1.01 1.82
CA THR A 16 -15.02 -0.17 1.46
C THR A 16 -14.87 0.39 0.05
N GLU A 17 -15.97 0.85 -0.56
CA GLU A 17 -15.94 1.48 -1.89
C GLU A 17 -14.99 2.69 -1.94
N ALA A 18 -14.96 3.51 -0.88
CA ALA A 18 -14.04 4.64 -0.76
C ALA A 18 -12.57 4.18 -0.71
N GLN A 19 -12.27 3.12 0.05
CA GLN A 19 -10.92 2.54 0.07
C GLN A 19 -10.56 1.96 -1.30
N VAL A 20 -11.46 1.27 -1.99
CA VAL A 20 -11.20 0.76 -3.35
C VAL A 20 -10.84 1.89 -4.31
N ALA A 21 -11.58 3.01 -4.27
CA ALA A 21 -11.27 4.19 -5.08
C ALA A 21 -9.87 4.76 -4.75
N ASP A 22 -9.54 4.90 -3.47
CA ASP A 22 -8.24 5.39 -3.01
C ASP A 22 -7.09 4.42 -3.35
N LEU A 23 -7.32 3.11 -3.30
CA LEU A 23 -6.36 2.07 -3.67
C LEU A 23 -6.07 2.14 -5.17
N LEU A 24 -7.08 2.23 -6.02
CA LEU A 24 -6.91 2.38 -7.46
C LEU A 24 -6.21 3.71 -7.82
N PHE A 25 -6.55 4.80 -7.12
CA PHE A 25 -5.87 6.08 -7.26
C PHE A 25 -4.37 5.98 -6.91
N SER A 26 -4.05 5.50 -5.70
CA SER A 26 -2.66 5.36 -5.23
C SER A 26 -1.85 4.38 -6.08
N TRP A 27 -2.47 3.31 -6.57
CA TRP A 27 -1.87 2.37 -7.51
C TRP A 27 -1.49 3.02 -8.84
N ASN A 28 -2.38 3.85 -9.39
CA ASN A 28 -2.08 4.60 -10.61
C ASN A 28 -0.95 5.60 -10.40
N VAL A 29 -0.87 6.25 -9.23
CA VAL A 29 0.25 7.12 -8.87
C VAL A 29 1.55 6.33 -8.76
N ALA A 30 1.55 5.19 -8.07
CA ALA A 30 2.73 4.37 -7.84
C ALA A 30 3.45 3.95 -9.13
N LYS A 31 2.70 3.77 -10.23
CA LYS A 31 3.24 3.51 -11.58
C LYS A 31 4.23 4.57 -12.09
N TYR A 32 4.12 5.80 -11.60
CA TYR A 32 4.97 6.92 -12.00
C TYR A 32 6.08 7.24 -11.00
N VAL A 33 6.06 6.62 -9.83
CA VAL A 33 7.05 6.81 -8.78
C VAL A 33 8.23 5.85 -9.01
N LYS A 34 9.46 6.30 -8.71
CA LYS A 34 10.67 5.49 -8.84
C LYS A 34 10.71 4.39 -7.77
N SER A 35 11.00 3.17 -8.18
CA SER A 35 11.04 2.00 -7.31
C SER A 35 12.21 2.05 -6.31
N ASN A 36 12.10 1.47 -5.11
CA ASN A 36 10.89 0.87 -4.53
C ASN A 36 9.90 1.97 -4.09
N ALA A 37 8.67 1.93 -4.60
CA ALA A 37 7.69 2.99 -4.37
C ALA A 37 6.64 2.59 -3.35
N ILE A 38 6.39 3.48 -2.38
CA ILE A 38 5.24 3.42 -1.48
C ILE A 38 4.47 4.74 -1.58
N VAL A 39 3.17 4.65 -1.82
CA VAL A 39 2.28 5.81 -1.92
C VAL A 39 1.19 5.67 -0.87
N TYR A 40 1.08 6.66 0.01
CA TYR A 40 -0.05 6.81 0.91
C TYR A 40 -1.07 7.77 0.30
N ALA A 41 -2.34 7.41 0.34
CA ALA A 41 -3.43 8.24 -0.17
C ALA A 41 -4.67 8.20 0.72
N LYS A 42 -5.44 9.29 0.69
CA LYS A 42 -6.75 9.39 1.35
C LYS A 42 -7.60 10.41 0.60
N GLY A 43 -8.84 10.05 0.26
CA GLY A 43 -9.75 10.92 -0.49
C GLY A 43 -9.22 11.31 -1.86
N GLN A 44 -8.65 10.34 -2.59
CA GLN A 44 -8.04 10.50 -3.92
C GLN A 44 -6.95 11.57 -3.98
N ARG A 45 -6.23 11.76 -2.87
CA ARG A 45 -5.08 12.65 -2.75
C ARG A 45 -3.90 11.89 -2.17
N THR A 46 -2.71 12.08 -2.72
CA THR A 46 -1.47 11.60 -2.09
C THR A 46 -1.20 12.39 -0.82
N ILE A 47 -0.98 11.68 0.29
CA ILE A 47 -0.62 12.29 1.58
C ILE A 47 0.85 12.05 1.92
N GLY A 48 1.48 11.02 1.33
CA GLY A 48 2.88 10.70 1.50
C GLY A 48 3.40 9.84 0.36
N VAL A 49 4.64 10.07 -0.07
CA VAL A 49 5.29 9.27 -1.12
C VAL A 49 6.73 8.98 -0.73
N GLY A 50 7.08 7.70 -0.68
CA GLY A 50 8.45 7.21 -0.58
C GLY A 50 8.88 6.60 -1.91
N ALA A 51 10.05 7.02 -2.40
CA ALA A 51 10.54 6.65 -3.72
C ALA A 51 12.04 6.36 -3.70
N GLY A 52 12.49 5.49 -4.61
CA GLY A 52 13.91 5.31 -4.91
C GLY A 52 14.74 4.59 -3.84
N GLN A 53 14.11 3.98 -2.83
CA GLN A 53 14.86 3.33 -1.75
C GLN A 53 15.22 1.88 -2.08
N MET A 54 16.36 1.43 -1.56
CA MET A 54 16.79 0.03 -1.62
C MET A 54 15.85 -0.90 -0.85
N SER A 55 15.29 -0.41 0.26
CA SER A 55 14.32 -1.13 1.09
C SER A 55 12.94 -0.48 0.99
N ARG A 56 11.91 -1.29 0.77
CA ARG A 56 10.53 -0.79 0.69
C ARG A 56 9.97 -0.34 2.04
N VAL A 57 10.47 -0.91 3.13
CA VAL A 57 10.19 -0.43 4.50
C VAL A 57 10.68 1.01 4.67
N ASN A 58 11.85 1.35 4.12
CA ASN A 58 12.32 2.74 4.15
C ASN A 58 11.43 3.66 3.31
N SER A 59 10.95 3.21 2.16
CA SER A 59 9.96 3.99 1.39
C SER A 59 8.67 4.22 2.17
N ALA A 60 8.15 3.23 2.89
CA ALA A 60 6.97 3.39 3.74
C ALA A 60 7.21 4.42 4.86
N ARG A 61 8.35 4.32 5.55
CA ARG A 61 8.74 5.30 6.59
C ARG A 61 8.87 6.71 6.04
N ILE A 62 9.50 6.89 4.87
CA ILE A 62 9.60 8.20 4.21
C ILE A 62 8.20 8.74 3.88
N ALA A 63 7.28 7.90 3.38
CA ALA A 63 5.91 8.32 3.09
C ALA A 63 5.20 8.82 4.37
N ALA A 64 5.33 8.10 5.48
CA ALA A 64 4.79 8.48 6.78
C ALA A 64 5.36 9.83 7.27
N ILE A 65 6.69 9.99 7.28
CA ILE A 65 7.37 11.23 7.67
C ILE A 65 6.92 12.40 6.81
N LYS A 66 6.74 12.20 5.50
CA LYS A 66 6.24 13.25 4.59
C LYS A 66 4.81 13.67 4.91
N ALA A 67 3.95 12.73 5.28
CA ALA A 67 2.59 13.04 5.73
C ALA A 67 2.61 13.84 7.03
N GLU A 68 3.39 13.40 8.02
CA GLU A 68 3.58 14.09 9.30
C GLU A 68 4.07 15.53 9.11
N HIS A 69 5.14 15.73 8.34
CA HIS A 69 5.68 17.06 8.06
C HIS A 69 4.69 17.99 7.35
N ALA A 70 3.73 17.43 6.61
CA ALA A 70 2.67 18.17 5.94
C ALA A 70 1.43 18.40 6.83
N GLY A 71 1.43 17.92 8.08
CA GLY A 71 0.27 17.96 8.98
C GLY A 71 -0.89 17.09 8.50
N LEU A 72 -0.61 16.04 7.72
CA LEU A 72 -1.61 15.13 7.16
C LEU A 72 -1.64 13.83 7.97
N ALA A 73 -2.81 13.49 8.52
CA ALA A 73 -3.02 12.24 9.24
C ALA A 73 -3.02 11.03 8.29
N THR A 74 -2.26 9.99 8.65
CA THR A 74 -2.20 8.70 7.95
C THR A 74 -3.28 7.73 8.42
N GLU A 75 -3.90 7.98 9.57
CA GLU A 75 -4.97 7.14 10.10
C GLU A 75 -6.16 7.04 9.13
N GLY A 76 -6.55 5.81 8.81
CA GLY A 76 -7.60 5.52 7.84
C GLY A 76 -7.19 5.73 6.37
N ALA A 77 -5.93 6.08 6.08
CA ALA A 77 -5.43 6.17 4.71
C ALA A 77 -5.21 4.77 4.12
N VAL A 78 -4.92 4.73 2.81
CA VAL A 78 -4.54 3.51 2.09
C VAL A 78 -3.08 3.58 1.63
N MET A 79 -2.48 2.42 1.38
CA MET A 79 -1.12 2.29 0.89
C MET A 79 -1.07 1.50 -0.42
N ALA A 80 -0.37 2.03 -1.43
CA ALA A 80 0.02 1.28 -2.62
C ALA A 80 1.53 0.97 -2.61
N SER A 81 1.87 -0.26 -3.01
CA SER A 81 3.24 -0.73 -3.19
C SER A 81 3.43 -1.19 -4.63
N ASP A 82 4.39 -0.62 -5.36
CA ASP A 82 4.64 -0.94 -6.78
C ASP A 82 5.07 -2.40 -7.05
N ALA A 83 5.55 -3.08 -6.02
CA ALA A 83 5.99 -4.46 -6.01
C ALA A 83 5.55 -5.20 -4.73
N PHE A 84 5.64 -6.54 -4.70
CA PHE A 84 5.17 -7.34 -3.57
C PHE A 84 6.00 -7.15 -2.30
N PHE A 85 5.41 -7.18 -1.11
CA PHE A 85 6.15 -7.18 0.16
C PHE A 85 6.84 -8.53 0.39
N PRO A 86 8.17 -8.55 0.63
CA PRO A 86 8.89 -9.81 0.85
C PRO A 86 8.68 -10.38 2.26
N PHE A 87 8.32 -9.54 3.24
CA PHE A 87 8.15 -9.90 4.64
C PHE A 87 6.99 -9.11 5.27
N ARG A 88 6.47 -9.58 6.41
CA ARG A 88 5.37 -8.94 7.14
C ARG A 88 5.70 -7.56 7.72
N ASP A 89 6.98 -7.24 7.88
CA ASP A 89 7.45 -5.99 8.48
C ASP A 89 6.87 -4.74 7.77
N GLY A 90 6.73 -4.76 6.44
CA GLY A 90 6.09 -3.68 5.68
C GLY A 90 4.62 -3.47 6.06
N ILE A 91 3.92 -4.53 6.44
CA ILE A 91 2.52 -4.50 6.87
C ILE A 91 2.42 -4.02 8.31
N ASP A 92 3.28 -4.53 9.20
CA ASP A 92 3.35 -4.11 10.60
C ASP A 92 3.65 -2.59 10.71
N ASN A 93 4.62 -2.07 9.93
CA ASN A 93 4.89 -0.62 9.89
C ASN A 93 3.69 0.19 9.34
N ALA A 94 2.92 -0.37 8.40
CA ALA A 94 1.73 0.29 7.87
C ALA A 94 0.61 0.36 8.92
N ALA A 95 0.47 -0.69 9.73
CA ALA A 95 -0.47 -0.73 10.85
C ALA A 95 -0.13 0.30 11.92
N GLU A 96 1.16 0.45 12.28
CA GLU A 96 1.63 1.43 13.27
C GLU A 96 1.25 2.87 12.92
N VAL A 97 1.14 3.20 11.63
CA VAL A 97 0.73 4.54 11.16
C VAL A 97 -0.76 4.62 10.80
N GLY A 98 -1.54 3.58 11.09
CA GLY A 98 -3.00 3.56 10.93
C GLY A 98 -3.49 3.37 9.50
N ILE A 99 -2.70 2.75 8.60
CA ILE A 99 -3.19 2.37 7.27
C ILE A 99 -4.34 1.37 7.40
N SER A 100 -5.42 1.61 6.66
CA SER A 100 -6.63 0.80 6.70
C SER A 100 -6.79 -0.17 5.53
N ALA A 101 -6.09 0.09 4.41
CA ALA A 101 -6.09 -0.80 3.26
C ALA A 101 -4.79 -0.75 2.45
N ILE A 102 -4.43 -1.86 1.79
CA ILE A 102 -3.18 -2.04 1.04
C ILE A 102 -3.46 -2.62 -0.36
N ILE A 103 -2.82 -2.07 -1.39
CA ILE A 103 -2.80 -2.62 -2.75
C ILE A 103 -1.37 -2.96 -3.18
N GLN A 104 -1.16 -4.18 -3.65
CA GLN A 104 0.13 -4.67 -4.13
C GLN A 104 -0.05 -5.72 -5.24
N PRO A 105 1.01 -6.13 -5.97
CA PRO A 105 0.87 -7.20 -6.96
C PRO A 105 0.55 -8.58 -6.38
N GLY A 106 1.10 -8.90 -5.19
CA GLY A 106 1.27 -10.28 -4.73
C GLY A 106 2.37 -11.03 -5.48
N GLY A 107 2.57 -12.31 -5.15
CA GLY A 107 3.57 -13.20 -5.75
C GLY A 107 4.84 -13.40 -4.93
N SER A 108 4.84 -13.03 -3.64
CA SER A 108 5.93 -13.41 -2.73
C SER A 108 5.81 -14.89 -2.34
N MET A 109 6.94 -15.56 -2.10
CA MET A 109 6.93 -16.88 -1.42
C MET A 109 6.35 -16.81 -0.01
N ARG A 110 6.25 -15.60 0.56
CA ARG A 110 5.76 -15.32 1.91
C ARG A 110 4.48 -14.48 1.91
N ASP A 111 3.70 -14.52 0.84
CA ASP A 111 2.43 -13.78 0.79
C ASP A 111 1.53 -14.14 1.99
N ASP A 112 1.48 -15.42 2.39
CA ASP A 112 0.71 -15.88 3.55
C ASP A 112 1.10 -15.16 4.85
N GLU A 113 2.39 -14.89 5.07
CA GLU A 113 2.87 -14.13 6.24
C GLU A 113 2.37 -12.68 6.19
N THR A 114 2.36 -12.06 5.01
CA THR A 114 1.90 -10.67 4.84
C THR A 114 0.38 -10.53 4.94
N ILE A 115 -0.36 -11.54 4.44
CA ILE A 115 -1.82 -11.59 4.54
C ILE A 115 -2.24 -11.82 5.99
N ALA A 116 -1.56 -12.75 6.70
CA ALA A 116 -1.82 -12.99 8.11
C ALA A 116 -1.58 -11.72 8.95
N ALA A 117 -0.48 -11.00 8.72
CA ALA A 117 -0.23 -9.72 9.40
C ALA A 117 -1.30 -8.67 9.09
N ALA A 118 -1.77 -8.58 7.84
CA ALA A 118 -2.85 -7.65 7.50
C ALA A 118 -4.17 -8.01 8.21
N ASN A 119 -4.50 -9.30 8.29
CA ASN A 119 -5.66 -9.79 9.05
C ASN A 119 -5.52 -9.50 10.55
N GLU A 120 -4.35 -9.73 11.15
CA GLU A 120 -4.08 -9.43 12.57
C GLU A 120 -4.33 -7.95 12.92
N HIS A 121 -4.00 -7.04 11.99
CA HIS A 121 -4.18 -5.60 12.16
C HIS A 121 -5.53 -5.06 11.62
N GLY A 122 -6.40 -5.92 11.08
CA GLY A 122 -7.68 -5.50 10.50
C GLY A 122 -7.54 -4.65 9.22
N ILE A 123 -6.44 -4.83 8.48
CA ILE A 123 -6.13 -4.10 7.25
C ILE A 123 -6.67 -4.87 6.05
N ALA A 124 -7.50 -4.22 5.22
CA ALA A 124 -7.91 -4.81 3.95
C ALA A 124 -6.73 -4.88 2.97
N MET A 125 -6.48 -6.01 2.33
CA MET A 125 -5.43 -6.16 1.34
C MET A 125 -5.98 -6.70 0.03
N VAL A 126 -5.56 -6.08 -1.08
CA VAL A 126 -5.92 -6.49 -2.44
C VAL A 126 -4.68 -6.73 -3.30
N PHE A 127 -4.72 -7.79 -4.08
CA PHE A 127 -3.72 -8.16 -5.06
C PHE A 127 -4.15 -7.80 -6.47
N THR A 128 -3.21 -7.30 -7.27
CA THR A 128 -3.45 -6.91 -8.67
C THR A 128 -2.86 -7.88 -9.69
N GLY A 129 -1.92 -8.75 -9.28
CA GLY A 129 -1.17 -9.62 -10.19
C GLY A 129 -0.24 -8.88 -11.15
N MET A 130 -0.11 -7.56 -11.05
CA MET A 130 0.66 -6.72 -11.97
C MET A 130 1.69 -5.89 -11.21
N ARG A 131 2.95 -5.86 -11.67
CA ARG A 131 4.03 -5.08 -11.06
C ARG A 131 4.33 -3.82 -11.88
N HIS A 132 4.53 -2.68 -11.22
CA HIS A 132 4.86 -1.38 -11.85
C HIS A 132 6.30 -0.93 -11.59
N PHE A 133 7.28 -1.82 -11.76
CA PHE A 133 8.68 -1.48 -11.45
C PHE A 133 9.24 -0.40 -12.40
N ARG A 134 9.88 0.63 -11.84
CA ARG A 134 10.38 1.79 -12.59
C ARG A 134 11.69 2.34 -12.03
N HIS A 135 12.76 2.32 -12.83
CA HIS A 135 14.05 2.96 -12.56
C HIS A 135 14.05 4.40 -13.06
#